data_AF-A0A9E0HGM8-F1
#
_entry.id   AF-A0A9E0HGM8-F1
#
_cell.length_a   1.000
_cell.length_b   1.000
_cell.length_c   1.000
_cell.angle_alpha   90.00
_cell.angle_beta   90.00
_cell.angle_gamma   90.00
#
_symmetry.space_group_name_H-M   'P 1'
#
loop_
_entity.id
_entity.type
_entity.pdbx_description
1 polymer ?
#
loop_
_entity_poly.entity_id
_entity_poly.type
_entity_poly.pdbx_seq_one_letter_code
_entity_poly.pdbx_strand_id
1 'polypeptide(L)'
;MVRRVRRNLLLGVGLALGAAVLALGRDDDRVAPDLGRRDVAAHAAVSPLALVPPLAVAPAAANAPPPTTGPAAAALSAAGLSAAGEMAAGEMAAGEMAAGAMAPLPPPRPIGGAAADRTPELDLARMELRGDRYLAPMRDGRWAILTLDPKIQAVAEKVLRRAKAPRGAIVVTHPDGRILALAGRRTDDPTGAGEGIADPRLALDAWAPSASIFKVVTAAALVEAGVRKSDRVCFHGGVRSVMESNLTASRLDRRCEDLSYGVAHSQNAIIAKLTHQKLTPGQLTEVARRLGFDRPLPAPLDGEVGELTAMPADKGVDFARTAAGFQGVTLSAVGGAMLANTVAAGGMAMPPQLVSGYLDGAQELPAAPTPAGQRVLEESVADEVGTMMAATCADGSAAKAFAGRERIPGVAVAGKTGTLSDDDPFYMQYSWFVGYAPVDKPQLSVSVLLGNPELWQLKAHTAARMVLIEALRSRAGS
;
A
#
# COMPACT_ATOMS: atom_id res chain seq x y z
N MET A 1 8.47 52.02 -11.48
CA MET A 1 8.10 53.21 -12.29
C MET A 1 9.22 53.41 -13.32
N VAL A 2 9.01 53.72 -14.60
CA VAL A 2 7.82 54.21 -15.36
C VAL A 2 7.54 53.31 -16.60
N ARG A 3 6.43 53.59 -17.32
CA ARG A 3 5.87 52.91 -18.53
C ARG A 3 6.87 52.94 -19.72
N ARG A 4 7.02 51.91 -20.57
CA ARG A 4 6.09 51.20 -21.50
C ARG A 4 5.72 52.02 -22.78
N VAL A 5 6.33 51.71 -23.92
CA VAL A 5 5.94 52.14 -25.31
C VAL A 5 6.04 50.93 -26.27
N ARG A 6 5.60 51.05 -27.54
CA ARG A 6 5.16 49.96 -28.45
C ARG A 6 6.12 49.62 -29.61
N ARG A 7 6.32 48.29 -29.83
CA ARG A 7 5.94 47.47 -31.02
C ARG A 7 6.18 47.98 -32.48
N ASN A 8 6.62 47.04 -33.34
CA ASN A 8 6.58 46.94 -34.84
C ASN A 8 7.77 47.45 -35.69
N LEU A 9 8.35 46.51 -36.48
CA LEU A 9 8.78 46.52 -37.91
C LEU A 9 8.82 45.01 -38.29
N LEU A 10 8.25 44.49 -39.41
CA LEU A 10 8.73 44.48 -40.82
C LEU A 10 10.14 43.88 -40.96
N LEU A 11 10.49 42.98 -41.91
CA LEU A 11 9.84 42.46 -43.13
C LEU A 11 9.77 40.89 -43.08
N GLY A 12 9.16 40.14 -44.02
CA GLY A 12 8.40 40.53 -45.21
C GLY A 12 9.00 40.08 -46.56
N VAL A 13 9.20 38.77 -46.78
CA VAL A 13 9.42 38.16 -48.11
C VAL A 13 8.63 36.85 -48.20
N GLY A 14 8.00 36.59 -49.35
CA GLY A 14 7.42 35.29 -49.70
C GLY A 14 7.45 35.09 -51.21
N LEU A 15 7.48 33.85 -51.66
CA LEU A 15 7.36 33.47 -53.07
C LEU A 15 6.85 32.03 -53.16
N ALA A 16 5.93 31.77 -54.08
CA ALA A 16 5.28 30.47 -54.25
C ALA A 16 5.08 30.17 -55.74
N LEU A 17 5.43 28.94 -56.14
CA LEU A 17 5.17 28.25 -57.41
C LEU A 17 5.68 26.80 -57.21
N GLY A 18 5.01 25.72 -57.64
CA GLY A 18 3.70 25.60 -58.28
C GLY A 18 3.72 24.53 -59.38
N ALA A 19 3.12 23.35 -59.15
CA ALA A 19 3.01 22.29 -60.16
C ALA A 19 1.87 21.29 -59.87
N ALA A 20 1.18 20.84 -60.92
CA ALA A 20 0.10 19.84 -60.93
C ALA A 20 -0.17 19.44 -62.42
N VAL A 21 -0.90 18.40 -62.84
CA VAL A 21 -1.69 17.34 -62.17
C VAL A 21 -1.92 16.17 -63.19
N LEU A 22 -2.41 15.00 -62.73
CA LEU A 22 -2.92 13.85 -63.53
C LEU A 22 -1.87 13.03 -64.34
N ALA A 23 -2.10 11.78 -64.80
CA ALA A 23 -2.93 10.64 -64.31
C ALA A 23 -2.71 9.36 -65.19
N LEU A 24 -3.40 8.25 -64.81
CA LEU A 24 -3.69 7.00 -65.56
C LEU A 24 -2.55 5.95 -65.69
N GLY A 25 -2.79 4.63 -65.59
CA GLY A 25 -3.97 3.88 -65.07
C GLY A 25 -4.18 2.46 -65.65
N ARG A 26 -5.02 1.65 -64.96
CA ARG A 26 -5.76 0.43 -65.43
C ARG A 26 -4.99 -0.90 -65.60
N ASP A 27 -5.56 -2.12 -65.59
CA ASP A 27 -6.83 -2.81 -65.15
C ASP A 27 -6.53 -4.35 -65.27
N ASP A 28 -7.25 -5.37 -64.75
CA ASP A 28 -8.40 -5.51 -63.82
C ASP A 28 -7.92 -6.33 -62.57
N ASP A 29 -8.03 -7.66 -62.35
CA ASP A 29 -8.95 -8.71 -62.82
C ASP A 29 -9.16 -9.84 -61.76
N ARG A 30 -10.45 -10.07 -61.40
CA ARG A 30 -11.25 -11.23 -60.88
C ARG A 30 -10.57 -12.52 -60.35
N VAL A 31 -11.19 -13.36 -59.49
CA VAL A 31 -12.61 -13.79 -59.33
C VAL A 31 -12.94 -14.11 -57.86
N ALA A 32 -14.21 -13.95 -57.46
CA ALA A 32 -14.83 -14.63 -56.31
C ALA A 32 -16.27 -15.08 -56.63
N PRO A 33 -16.81 -16.14 -56.00
CA PRO A 33 -18.24 -16.46 -56.00
C PRO A 33 -18.92 -16.20 -54.62
N ASP A 34 -20.18 -15.77 -54.67
CA ASP A 34 -21.09 -15.54 -53.52
C ASP A 34 -22.03 -16.75 -53.30
N LEU A 35 -22.69 -16.80 -52.13
CA LEU A 35 -24.14 -17.04 -51.92
C LEU A 35 -24.43 -17.66 -50.53
N GLY A 36 -25.18 -16.95 -49.68
CA GLY A 36 -25.54 -17.46 -48.34
C GLY A 36 -26.61 -16.66 -47.57
N ARG A 37 -27.45 -15.88 -48.25
CA ARG A 37 -28.31 -14.85 -47.65
C ARG A 37 -29.66 -15.38 -47.14
N ARG A 38 -30.05 -15.02 -45.90
CA ARG A 38 -31.45 -14.97 -45.45
C ARG A 38 -31.69 -13.78 -44.50
N ASP A 39 -32.43 -12.79 -44.98
CA ASP A 39 -32.96 -11.68 -44.18
C ASP A 39 -34.34 -12.03 -43.61
N VAL A 40 -34.61 -11.66 -42.34
CA VAL A 40 -35.96 -11.28 -41.85
C VAL A 40 -35.79 -10.16 -40.82
N ALA A 41 -36.57 -9.09 -40.94
CA ALA A 41 -36.56 -7.91 -40.06
C ALA A 41 -37.82 -7.94 -39.12
N ALA A 42 -38.16 -6.96 -38.27
CA ALA A 42 -37.71 -5.57 -38.11
C ALA A 42 -38.11 -4.98 -36.73
N HIS A 43 -37.62 -3.76 -36.45
CA HIS A 43 -38.14 -2.77 -35.48
C HIS A 43 -37.96 -3.08 -33.96
N ALA A 44 -37.90 -2.09 -33.06
CA ALA A 44 -38.12 -0.64 -33.20
C ALA A 44 -37.18 0.23 -32.31
N ALA A 45 -37.02 1.49 -32.73
CA ALA A 45 -36.75 2.72 -31.95
C ALA A 45 -35.64 2.75 -30.86
N VAL A 46 -34.66 3.63 -31.07
CA VAL A 46 -33.82 4.24 -30.03
C VAL A 46 -34.05 5.76 -30.05
N SER A 47 -34.01 6.42 -28.90
CA SER A 47 -34.01 7.89 -28.79
C SER A 47 -33.00 8.34 -27.72
N PRO A 48 -32.24 9.43 -27.94
CA PRO A 48 -31.17 9.85 -27.03
C PRO A 48 -31.70 10.61 -25.81
N LEU A 49 -31.08 10.40 -24.65
CA LEU A 49 -31.32 11.23 -23.47
C LEU A 49 -30.40 12.47 -23.52
N ALA A 50 -30.97 13.66 -23.32
CA ALA A 50 -30.24 14.94 -23.47
C ALA A 50 -29.38 15.30 -22.24
N LEU A 51 -28.30 16.04 -22.46
CA LEU A 51 -27.52 16.66 -21.39
C LEU A 51 -28.28 17.85 -20.78
N VAL A 52 -28.13 18.04 -19.47
CA VAL A 52 -28.57 19.25 -18.75
C VAL A 52 -27.33 20.03 -18.29
N PRO A 53 -27.16 21.31 -18.69
CA PRO A 53 -26.06 22.14 -18.23
C PRO A 53 -26.32 22.72 -16.82
N PRO A 54 -25.27 23.05 -16.04
CA PRO A 54 -25.43 23.64 -14.71
C PRO A 54 -25.84 25.12 -14.76
N LEU A 55 -26.73 25.54 -13.86
CA LEU A 55 -26.98 26.96 -13.59
C LEU A 55 -25.85 27.54 -12.71
N ALA A 56 -25.39 28.73 -13.06
CA ALA A 56 -24.50 29.55 -12.23
C ALA A 56 -25.22 30.85 -11.83
N VAL A 57 -25.13 31.24 -10.55
CA VAL A 57 -25.58 32.54 -10.05
C VAL A 57 -24.51 33.11 -9.12
N ALA A 58 -24.18 34.38 -9.28
CA ALA A 58 -23.13 35.11 -8.58
C ALA A 58 -23.66 35.80 -7.29
N PRO A 59 -22.78 36.24 -6.36
CA PRO A 59 -23.19 36.58 -4.98
C PRO A 59 -23.64 38.04 -4.80
N ALA A 60 -24.31 38.32 -3.68
CA ALA A 60 -24.71 39.69 -3.28
C ALA A 60 -24.58 39.95 -1.76
N ALA A 61 -23.67 40.89 -1.43
CA ALA A 61 -23.68 41.84 -0.30
C ALA A 61 -23.80 41.36 1.18
N ALA A 62 -23.52 42.28 2.11
CA ALA A 62 -23.46 42.07 3.56
C ALA A 62 -23.89 43.34 4.34
N ASN A 63 -24.03 43.21 5.68
CA ASN A 63 -24.44 44.23 6.67
C ASN A 63 -25.96 44.58 6.64
N ALA A 64 -26.67 44.84 7.75
CA ALA A 64 -26.29 45.20 9.13
C ALA A 64 -27.33 44.70 10.20
N PRO A 65 -27.09 44.85 11.52
CA PRO A 65 -27.97 44.40 12.62
C PRO A 65 -28.72 45.59 13.32
N PRO A 66 -29.32 45.43 14.53
CA PRO A 66 -30.53 44.67 14.89
C PRO A 66 -31.59 45.60 15.59
N PRO A 67 -32.64 45.04 16.21
CA PRO A 67 -33.28 45.68 17.37
C PRO A 67 -33.27 44.80 18.63
N THR A 68 -33.43 45.43 19.80
CA THR A 68 -33.46 44.80 21.13
C THR A 68 -34.76 45.10 21.89
N THR A 69 -35.26 44.16 22.70
CA THR A 69 -35.98 44.36 23.99
C THR A 69 -36.41 43.00 24.59
N GLY A 70 -36.57 42.93 25.91
CA GLY A 70 -37.20 41.81 26.65
C GLY A 70 -38.28 42.38 27.59
N PRO A 71 -38.45 41.90 28.85
CA PRO A 71 -38.06 40.62 29.46
C PRO A 71 -39.14 40.00 30.41
N ALA A 72 -38.98 38.72 30.80
CA ALA A 72 -39.59 38.07 31.98
C ALA A 72 -38.77 36.77 32.30
N ALA A 73 -38.48 36.29 33.52
CA ALA A 73 -39.18 36.21 34.81
C ALA A 73 -40.39 35.24 34.78
N ALA A 74 -40.56 34.22 35.65
CA ALA A 74 -39.75 33.65 36.74
C ALA A 74 -40.19 32.13 36.92
N ALA A 75 -39.90 31.32 37.95
CA ALA A 75 -39.34 31.53 39.30
C ALA A 75 -38.72 30.24 39.94
N LEU A 76 -38.37 30.39 41.22
CA LEU A 76 -37.89 29.45 42.27
C LEU A 76 -38.32 27.96 42.26
N SER A 77 -37.42 27.11 42.78
CA SER A 77 -37.67 26.35 44.03
C SER A 77 -36.36 26.05 44.78
N ALA A 78 -36.35 26.15 46.11
CA ALA A 78 -35.19 25.83 46.95
C ALA A 78 -35.59 25.50 48.41
N ALA A 79 -35.33 24.26 48.83
CA ALA A 79 -35.33 23.74 50.20
C ALA A 79 -34.66 22.34 50.16
N GLY A 80 -34.06 21.78 51.22
CA GLY A 80 -33.79 22.25 52.59
C GLY A 80 -32.71 21.37 53.23
N LEU A 81 -32.22 21.72 54.43
CA LEU A 81 -31.04 21.08 55.03
C LEU A 81 -31.32 19.77 55.81
N SER A 82 -30.22 19.03 56.00
CA SER A 82 -29.89 18.25 57.22
C SER A 82 -30.31 16.79 57.33
N ALA A 83 -29.30 15.91 57.25
CA ALA A 83 -28.98 15.00 58.35
C ALA A 83 -27.46 14.75 58.35
N ALA A 84 -26.83 14.71 59.52
CA ALA A 84 -25.43 14.30 59.69
C ALA A 84 -25.36 12.85 60.18
N GLY A 85 -24.30 12.13 59.80
CA GLY A 85 -24.11 10.73 60.18
C GLY A 85 -22.75 10.21 59.75
N GLU A 86 -21.74 10.38 60.62
CA GLU A 86 -20.44 9.73 60.45
C GLU A 86 -20.55 8.24 60.74
N MET A 87 -20.17 7.37 59.80
CA MET A 87 -19.79 6.00 60.12
C MET A 87 -18.64 5.51 59.23
N ALA A 88 -17.59 5.05 59.92
CA ALA A 88 -16.54 4.11 59.55
C ALA A 88 -16.32 3.75 58.06
N ALA A 89 -15.08 3.91 57.61
CA ALA A 89 -14.58 3.22 56.43
C ALA A 89 -14.65 1.70 56.63
N GLY A 90 -15.21 1.00 55.64
CA GLY A 90 -15.15 -0.46 55.52
C GLY A 90 -14.63 -0.82 54.13
N GLU A 91 -13.63 -1.69 54.07
CA GLU A 91 -13.03 -2.12 52.81
C GLU A 91 -14.02 -2.96 51.99
N MET A 92 -14.28 -2.54 50.75
CA MET A 92 -14.77 -3.43 49.70
C MET A 92 -13.70 -3.52 48.61
N ALA A 93 -13.10 -4.70 48.48
CA ALA A 93 -12.05 -4.95 47.51
C ALA A 93 -12.57 -4.76 46.08
N ALA A 94 -12.11 -3.70 45.41
CA ALA A 94 -12.16 -3.63 43.96
C ALA A 94 -11.16 -4.66 43.42
N GLY A 95 -11.66 -5.80 42.93
CA GLY A 95 -10.81 -6.83 42.37
C GLY A 95 -10.03 -6.31 41.18
N GLU A 96 -8.70 -6.31 41.27
CA GLU A 96 -7.83 -6.00 40.14
C GLU A 96 -8.06 -7.01 39.02
N MET A 97 -8.79 -6.60 37.98
CA MET A 97 -8.60 -7.20 36.67
C MET A 97 -7.20 -6.84 36.17
N ALA A 98 -6.22 -7.61 36.61
CA ALA A 98 -4.85 -7.50 36.15
C ALA A 98 -4.83 -7.59 34.62
N ALA A 99 -4.58 -6.46 33.96
CA ALA A 99 -4.21 -6.45 32.56
C ALA A 99 -2.89 -7.24 32.48
N GLY A 100 -2.97 -8.48 31.99
CA GLY A 100 -1.83 -9.37 31.89
C GLY A 100 -0.78 -8.77 30.98
N ALA A 101 0.21 -8.09 31.57
CA ALA A 101 1.30 -7.48 30.85
C ALA A 101 2.11 -8.60 30.19
N MET A 102 1.89 -8.80 28.89
CA MET A 102 2.69 -9.69 28.06
C MET A 102 4.17 -9.32 28.27
N ALA A 103 4.98 -10.31 28.65
CA ALA A 103 6.40 -10.09 28.86
C ALA A 103 7.00 -9.52 27.56
N PRO A 104 7.82 -8.46 27.63
CA PRO A 104 8.35 -7.81 26.43
C PRO A 104 9.12 -8.83 25.60
N LEU A 105 8.74 -8.95 24.33
CA LEU A 105 9.41 -9.84 23.38
C LEU A 105 10.92 -9.50 23.36
N PRO A 106 11.81 -10.51 23.38
CA PRO A 106 13.24 -10.26 23.39
C PRO A 106 13.63 -9.47 22.12
N PRO A 107 14.57 -8.51 22.22
CA PRO A 107 14.95 -7.67 21.09
C PRO A 107 15.34 -8.56 19.90
N PRO A 108 14.84 -8.27 18.68
CA PRO A 108 15.05 -9.15 17.54
C PRO A 108 16.53 -9.31 17.27
N ARG A 109 16.99 -10.55 17.17
CA ARG A 109 18.35 -10.84 16.73
C ARG A 109 18.51 -10.25 15.32
N PRO A 110 19.74 -9.90 14.89
CA PRO A 110 20.00 -9.57 13.49
C PRO A 110 19.41 -10.67 12.57
N ILE A 111 18.68 -10.27 11.52
CA ILE A 111 18.10 -11.20 10.55
C ILE A 111 19.21 -11.55 9.55
N GLY A 112 20.09 -12.45 9.99
CA GLY A 112 21.41 -12.68 9.41
C GLY A 112 22.46 -12.67 10.53
N GLY A 113 23.50 -13.49 10.42
CA GLY A 113 24.56 -13.55 11.44
C GLY A 113 25.34 -12.24 11.58
N ALA A 114 26.13 -12.10 12.65
CA ALA A 114 27.05 -10.98 12.81
C ALA A 114 27.98 -10.86 11.58
N ALA A 115 28.26 -9.63 11.15
CA ALA A 115 28.93 -9.34 9.89
C ALA A 115 30.39 -9.84 9.85
N ALA A 116 30.57 -11.10 9.47
CA ALA A 116 31.85 -11.73 9.22
C ALA A 116 32.10 -11.81 7.71
N ASP A 117 32.79 -10.79 7.20
CA ASP A 117 33.49 -10.70 5.91
C ASP A 117 33.09 -11.73 4.83
N ARG A 118 32.26 -11.28 3.88
CA ARG A 118 32.16 -11.82 2.51
C ARG A 118 31.24 -10.96 1.65
N THR A 119 31.68 -10.64 0.44
CA THR A 119 30.85 -10.09 -0.62
C THR A 119 30.36 -11.21 -1.54
N PRO A 120 29.04 -11.40 -1.68
CA PRO A 120 28.45 -12.02 -2.86
C PRO A 120 27.47 -11.02 -3.48
N GLU A 121 28.01 -10.05 -4.22
CA GLU A 121 27.18 -9.09 -4.98
C GLU A 121 26.50 -9.83 -6.13
N LEU A 122 25.17 -9.85 -6.08
CA LEU A 122 24.29 -10.62 -6.93
C LEU A 122 23.76 -9.72 -8.04
N ASP A 123 24.20 -9.93 -9.29
CA ASP A 123 23.80 -9.07 -10.41
C ASP A 123 22.41 -9.47 -10.94
N LEU A 124 21.38 -8.97 -10.26
CA LEU A 124 19.99 -9.17 -10.62
C LEU A 124 19.59 -8.44 -11.91
N ALA A 125 20.36 -7.45 -12.37
CA ALA A 125 20.11 -6.82 -13.67
C ALA A 125 20.50 -7.75 -14.84
N ARG A 126 21.35 -8.74 -14.57
CA ARG A 126 21.76 -9.80 -15.50
C ARG A 126 21.18 -11.18 -15.15
N MET A 127 20.07 -11.24 -14.41
CA MET A 127 19.39 -12.50 -14.17
C MET A 127 18.71 -13.03 -15.44
N GLU A 128 18.83 -14.33 -15.70
CA GLU A 128 18.28 -14.98 -16.90
C GLU A 128 17.66 -16.35 -16.57
N LEU A 129 16.67 -16.75 -17.36
CA LEU A 129 16.00 -18.05 -17.25
C LEU A 129 16.77 -19.09 -18.10
N ARG A 130 17.38 -20.08 -17.46
CA ARG A 130 17.99 -21.24 -18.15
C ARG A 130 17.14 -22.48 -17.88
N GLY A 131 16.48 -22.98 -18.91
CA GLY A 131 15.50 -24.06 -18.77
C GLY A 131 14.31 -23.61 -17.93
N ASP A 132 14.16 -24.18 -16.75
CA ASP A 132 13.09 -23.95 -15.77
C ASP A 132 13.52 -23.14 -14.54
N ARG A 133 14.79 -22.70 -14.46
CA ARG A 133 15.33 -21.98 -13.29
C ARG A 133 15.91 -20.63 -13.68
N TYR A 134 15.67 -19.61 -12.86
CA TYR A 134 16.38 -18.33 -12.95
C TYR A 134 17.77 -18.46 -12.33
N LEU A 135 18.77 -17.85 -12.97
CA LEU A 135 20.11 -17.68 -12.41
C LEU A 135 20.56 -16.23 -12.56
N ALA A 136 21.36 -15.75 -11.62
CA ALA A 136 22.04 -14.44 -11.70
C ALA A 136 23.55 -14.62 -11.50
N PRO A 137 24.40 -13.92 -12.26
CA PRO A 137 25.85 -14.02 -12.07
C PRO A 137 26.27 -13.34 -10.77
N MET A 138 27.34 -13.85 -10.17
CA MET A 138 27.90 -13.37 -8.91
C MET A 138 29.28 -12.76 -9.12
N ARG A 139 29.65 -11.84 -8.23
CA ARG A 139 30.96 -11.15 -8.24
C ARG A 139 32.18 -12.08 -8.16
N ASP A 140 32.01 -13.32 -7.70
CA ASP A 140 33.05 -14.35 -7.59
C ASP A 140 33.13 -15.28 -8.84
N GLY A 141 32.33 -15.02 -9.88
CA GLY A 141 32.29 -15.78 -11.13
C GLY A 141 31.30 -16.96 -11.14
N ARG A 142 30.72 -17.32 -9.99
CA ARG A 142 29.66 -18.33 -9.91
C ARG A 142 28.32 -17.75 -10.40
N TRP A 143 27.33 -18.62 -10.56
CA TRP A 143 25.94 -18.21 -10.77
C TRP A 143 25.10 -18.64 -9.58
N ALA A 144 24.33 -17.72 -8.98
CA ALA A 144 23.31 -18.09 -8.01
C ALA A 144 22.10 -18.67 -8.73
N ILE A 145 21.61 -19.82 -8.28
CA ILE A 145 20.31 -20.38 -8.67
C ILE A 145 19.26 -19.74 -7.78
N LEU A 146 18.26 -19.10 -8.39
CA LEU A 146 17.29 -18.30 -7.65
C LEU A 146 16.06 -19.12 -7.23
N THR A 147 15.33 -18.63 -6.23
CA THR A 147 14.06 -19.21 -5.74
C THR A 147 12.83 -18.80 -6.57
N LEU A 148 13.03 -17.99 -7.62
CA LEU A 148 11.96 -17.42 -8.45
C LEU A 148 11.22 -18.51 -9.26
N ASP A 149 9.88 -18.53 -9.18
CA ASP A 149 9.02 -19.35 -10.03
C ASP A 149 8.87 -18.66 -11.40
N PRO A 150 9.24 -19.31 -12.53
CA PRO A 150 9.18 -18.68 -13.86
C PRO A 150 7.80 -18.18 -14.27
N LYS A 151 6.72 -18.86 -13.85
CA LYS A 151 5.33 -18.47 -14.16
C LYS A 151 4.94 -17.25 -13.32
N ILE A 152 5.26 -17.25 -12.02
CA ILE A 152 4.93 -16.14 -11.11
C ILE A 152 5.71 -14.87 -11.49
N GLN A 153 7.01 -15.00 -11.75
CA GLN A 153 7.87 -13.91 -12.20
C GLN A 153 7.37 -13.31 -13.53
N ALA A 154 7.12 -14.14 -14.55
CA ALA A 154 6.64 -13.66 -15.85
C ALA A 154 5.26 -12.96 -15.76
N VAL A 155 4.39 -13.38 -14.82
CA VAL A 155 3.11 -12.70 -14.55
C VAL A 155 3.34 -11.36 -13.84
N ALA A 156 4.21 -11.30 -12.84
CA ALA A 156 4.55 -10.06 -12.14
C ALA A 156 5.08 -8.99 -13.11
N GLU A 157 6.02 -9.36 -13.97
CA GLU A 157 6.55 -8.47 -15.02
C GLU A 157 5.49 -8.07 -16.05
N LYS A 158 4.61 -9.00 -16.46
CA LYS A 158 3.49 -8.72 -17.39
C LYS A 158 2.49 -7.73 -16.79
N VAL A 159 2.26 -7.79 -15.47
CA VAL A 159 1.42 -6.84 -14.74
C VAL A 159 2.11 -5.47 -14.63
N LEU A 160 3.41 -5.41 -14.38
CA LEU A 160 4.19 -4.16 -14.41
C LEU A 160 4.18 -3.50 -15.81
N ARG A 161 4.40 -4.26 -16.89
CA ARG A 161 4.28 -3.77 -18.27
C ARG A 161 2.86 -3.25 -18.58
N ARG A 162 1.81 -3.90 -18.04
CA ARG A 162 0.42 -3.43 -18.17
C ARG A 162 0.11 -2.17 -17.35
N ALA A 163 0.77 -1.97 -16.20
CA ALA A 163 0.52 -0.81 -15.36
C ALA A 163 0.95 0.51 -16.01
N LYS A 164 2.00 0.48 -16.87
CA LYS A 164 2.68 1.64 -17.46
C LYS A 164 3.03 2.73 -16.42
N ALA A 165 3.37 2.30 -15.21
CA ALA A 165 3.85 3.16 -14.15
C ALA A 165 5.31 3.60 -14.45
N PRO A 166 5.68 4.88 -14.23
CA PRO A 166 7.05 5.37 -14.27
C PRO A 166 8.04 4.53 -13.46
N ARG A 167 7.63 4.06 -12.28
CA ARG A 167 8.36 3.07 -11.48
C ARG A 167 7.38 2.10 -10.87
N GLY A 168 7.73 0.82 -10.79
CA GLY A 168 6.92 -0.14 -10.05
C GLY A 168 7.67 -1.43 -9.74
N ALA A 169 7.24 -2.09 -8.67
CA ALA A 169 7.78 -3.35 -8.22
C ALA A 169 6.66 -4.28 -7.72
N ILE A 170 6.88 -5.58 -7.92
CA ILE A 170 6.02 -6.66 -7.47
C ILE A 170 6.90 -7.75 -6.86
N VAL A 171 6.60 -8.10 -5.61
CA VAL A 171 7.25 -9.18 -4.88
C VAL A 171 6.21 -10.20 -4.46
N VAL A 172 6.52 -11.48 -4.64
CA VAL A 172 5.73 -12.59 -4.13
C VAL A 172 6.65 -13.47 -3.27
N THR A 173 6.24 -13.78 -2.05
CA THR A 173 6.97 -14.71 -1.16
C THR A 173 6.12 -15.89 -0.75
N HIS A 174 6.79 -17.00 -0.46
CA HIS A 174 6.26 -18.16 0.22
C HIS A 174 6.31 -17.95 1.75
N PRO A 175 5.40 -18.54 2.55
CA PRO A 175 5.44 -18.48 4.01
C PRO A 175 6.79 -18.81 4.66
N ASP A 176 7.62 -19.68 4.07
CA ASP A 176 8.96 -20.01 4.57
C ASP A 176 10.04 -18.93 4.33
N GLY A 177 9.70 -17.84 3.65
CA GLY A 177 10.60 -16.73 3.31
C GLY A 177 11.15 -16.77 1.88
N ARG A 178 10.94 -17.84 1.09
CA ARG A 178 11.40 -17.87 -0.31
C ARG A 178 10.71 -16.82 -1.17
N ILE A 179 11.50 -16.04 -1.91
CA ILE A 179 11.03 -15.07 -2.89
C ILE A 179 10.72 -15.82 -4.19
N LEU A 180 9.44 -15.87 -4.58
CA LEU A 180 8.95 -16.56 -5.77
C LEU A 180 8.80 -15.61 -6.98
N ALA A 181 8.72 -14.30 -6.74
CA ALA A 181 8.90 -13.28 -7.76
C ALA A 181 9.57 -12.04 -7.16
N LEU A 182 10.49 -11.45 -7.93
CA LEU A 182 11.21 -10.21 -7.65
C LEU A 182 11.23 -9.40 -8.95
N ALA A 183 10.10 -8.76 -9.27
CA ALA A 183 9.94 -8.00 -10.50
C ALA A 183 9.98 -6.50 -10.20
N GLY A 184 10.74 -5.75 -10.99
CA GLY A 184 10.73 -4.30 -10.99
C GLY A 184 10.83 -3.75 -12.41
N ARG A 185 10.30 -2.55 -12.64
CA ARG A 185 10.32 -1.86 -13.94
C ARG A 185 10.37 -0.34 -13.75
N ARG A 186 11.23 0.34 -14.51
CA ARG A 186 11.22 1.80 -14.68
C ARG A 186 10.95 2.22 -16.13
N THR A 187 10.45 3.44 -16.31
CA THR A 187 10.67 4.25 -17.51
C THR A 187 11.47 5.48 -17.11
N ASP A 188 12.32 5.98 -18.01
CA ASP A 188 13.00 7.26 -17.80
C ASP A 188 12.05 8.45 -18.06
N ASP A 189 10.91 8.20 -18.72
CA ASP A 189 9.80 9.12 -18.88
C ASP A 189 8.94 9.20 -17.59
N PRO A 190 8.76 10.39 -16.97
CA PRO A 190 7.96 10.58 -15.76
C PRO A 190 6.44 10.40 -15.96
N THR A 191 5.96 10.37 -17.20
CA THR A 191 4.55 10.10 -17.55
C THR A 191 4.26 8.60 -17.68
N GLY A 192 5.29 7.75 -17.72
CA GLY A 192 5.14 6.30 -17.91
C GLY A 192 4.98 5.85 -19.37
N ALA A 193 5.12 6.78 -20.33
CA ALA A 193 5.11 6.44 -21.74
C ALA A 193 6.37 5.63 -22.14
N GLY A 194 6.20 4.73 -23.12
CA GLY A 194 7.24 3.80 -23.57
C GLY A 194 7.21 2.42 -22.87
N GLU A 195 8.01 1.51 -23.40
CA GLU A 195 8.00 0.10 -22.99
C GLU A 195 8.75 -0.17 -21.68
N GLY A 196 9.72 0.69 -21.33
CA GLY A 196 10.48 0.66 -20.08
C GLY A 196 11.49 -0.49 -20.00
N ILE A 197 12.27 -0.49 -18.93
CA ILE A 197 13.31 -1.50 -18.68
C ILE A 197 13.01 -2.28 -17.39
N ALA A 198 13.40 -3.55 -17.37
CA ALA A 198 13.37 -4.37 -16.16
C ALA A 198 14.43 -3.88 -15.16
N ASP A 199 14.07 -3.83 -13.88
CA ASP A 199 14.90 -3.23 -12.85
C ASP A 199 14.56 -3.79 -11.45
N PRO A 200 15.07 -4.98 -11.08
CA PRO A 200 14.74 -5.63 -9.81
C PRO A 200 15.14 -4.82 -8.55
N ARG A 201 16.05 -3.84 -8.68
CA ARG A 201 16.42 -2.90 -7.60
C ARG A 201 15.22 -2.19 -6.98
N LEU A 202 14.23 -1.78 -7.78
CA LEU A 202 12.99 -1.16 -7.30
C LEU A 202 12.17 -2.04 -6.34
N ALA A 203 12.47 -3.34 -6.24
CA ALA A 203 11.87 -4.22 -5.25
C ALA A 203 12.63 -4.25 -3.91
N LEU A 204 13.93 -3.95 -3.92
CA LEU A 204 14.85 -4.06 -2.79
C LEU A 204 15.08 -2.72 -2.07
N ASP A 205 15.10 -1.61 -2.81
CA ASP A 205 15.36 -0.27 -2.29
C ASP A 205 14.07 0.35 -1.72
N ALA A 206 14.14 1.09 -0.61
CA ALA A 206 12.96 1.76 0.00
C ALA A 206 12.63 3.12 -0.65
N TRP A 207 12.61 3.18 -1.99
CA TRP A 207 12.45 4.41 -2.77
C TRP A 207 11.10 5.13 -2.65
N ALA A 208 10.15 4.61 -1.87
CA ALA A 208 8.80 5.13 -1.75
C ALA A 208 8.37 5.32 -0.28
N PRO A 209 7.60 6.37 0.03
CA PRO A 209 6.93 6.48 1.32
C PRO A 209 5.97 5.30 1.50
N SER A 210 5.99 4.69 2.68
CA SER A 210 5.20 3.51 3.04
C SER A 210 3.68 3.71 2.90
N ALA A 211 3.22 4.97 2.92
CA ALA A 211 1.81 5.33 2.95
C ALA A 211 1.05 4.56 4.04
N SER A 212 -0.27 4.41 3.91
CA SER A 212 -1.08 3.63 4.85
C SER A 212 -0.78 2.12 4.93
N ILE A 213 0.34 1.61 4.39
CA ILE A 213 0.86 0.27 4.71
C ILE A 213 1.43 0.24 6.13
N PHE A 214 2.08 1.33 6.59
CA PHE A 214 2.64 1.40 7.95
C PHE A 214 1.58 1.20 9.05
N LYS A 215 0.30 1.40 8.75
CA LYS A 215 -0.81 1.07 9.65
C LYS A 215 -0.87 -0.40 10.08
N VAL A 216 -0.23 -1.33 9.37
CA VAL A 216 -0.08 -2.73 9.83
C VAL A 216 0.83 -2.78 11.06
N VAL A 217 1.96 -2.05 11.04
CA VAL A 217 2.86 -1.86 12.18
C VAL A 217 2.14 -1.14 13.33
N THR A 218 1.44 -0.04 13.04
CA THR A 218 0.68 0.72 14.05
C THR A 218 -0.45 -0.11 14.66
N ALA A 219 -1.14 -0.95 13.88
CA ALA A 219 -2.18 -1.84 14.39
C ALA A 219 -1.59 -2.93 15.29
N ALA A 220 -0.46 -3.53 14.92
CA ALA A 220 0.24 -4.49 15.79
C ALA A 220 0.64 -3.85 17.13
N ALA A 221 1.25 -2.66 17.09
CA ALA A 221 1.61 -1.91 18.29
C ALA A 221 0.39 -1.53 19.16
N LEU A 222 -0.74 -1.17 18.54
CA LEU A 222 -1.98 -0.89 19.26
C LEU A 222 -2.56 -2.13 19.95
N VAL A 223 -2.56 -3.28 19.28
CA VAL A 223 -3.04 -4.55 19.87
C VAL A 223 -2.12 -5.02 21.00
N GLU A 224 -0.80 -4.89 20.87
CA GLU A 224 0.15 -5.13 21.97
C GLU A 224 -0.06 -4.17 23.16
N ALA A 225 -0.47 -2.92 22.90
CA ALA A 225 -0.89 -1.97 23.93
C ALA A 225 -2.32 -2.21 24.45
N GLY A 226 -2.91 -3.38 24.20
CA GLY A 226 -4.21 -3.80 24.71
C GLY A 226 -5.42 -3.18 24.02
N VAL A 227 -5.27 -2.61 22.82
CA VAL A 227 -6.38 -2.07 22.01
C VAL A 227 -6.92 -3.16 21.10
N ARG A 228 -8.14 -3.62 21.36
CA ARG A 228 -8.79 -4.68 20.58
C ARG A 228 -9.24 -4.13 19.22
N LYS A 229 -9.32 -4.97 18.19
CA LYS A 229 -9.86 -4.59 16.87
C LYS A 229 -11.27 -3.99 16.90
N SER A 230 -12.06 -4.28 17.95
CA SER A 230 -13.41 -3.77 18.20
C SER A 230 -13.49 -2.51 19.08
N ASP A 231 -12.37 -1.97 19.58
CA ASP A 231 -12.40 -0.78 20.44
C ASP A 231 -12.68 0.48 19.61
N ARG A 232 -13.76 1.20 19.97
CA ARG A 232 -14.33 2.30 19.18
C ARG A 232 -13.85 3.67 19.64
N VAL A 233 -13.57 4.53 18.67
CA VAL A 233 -13.33 5.97 18.89
C VAL A 233 -14.24 6.82 17.99
N CYS A 234 -14.74 7.92 18.55
CA CYS A 234 -15.46 8.94 17.80
C CYS A 234 -14.48 9.91 17.14
N PHE A 235 -14.73 10.30 15.88
CA PHE A 235 -13.83 11.10 15.07
C PHE A 235 -14.59 12.04 14.10
N HIS A 236 -13.84 12.95 13.47
CA HIS A 236 -14.32 13.86 12.43
C HIS A 236 -13.30 14.05 11.30
N GLY A 237 -13.74 14.64 10.20
CA GLY A 237 -12.93 14.81 8.99
C GLY A 237 -13.09 13.65 8.00
N GLY A 238 -12.36 13.73 6.88
CA GLY A 238 -12.37 12.71 5.83
C GLY A 238 -11.42 11.56 6.12
N VAL A 239 -11.42 10.53 5.26
CA VAL A 239 -10.53 9.34 5.37
C VAL A 239 -9.05 9.71 5.51
N ARG A 240 -8.63 10.85 4.94
CA ARG A 240 -7.26 11.36 4.96
C ARG A 240 -6.94 12.31 6.12
N SER A 241 -7.91 12.72 6.95
CA SER A 241 -7.68 13.76 7.98
C SER A 241 -6.78 13.27 9.13
N VAL A 242 -5.69 14.00 9.38
CA VAL A 242 -4.91 13.96 10.63
C VAL A 242 -4.58 15.39 11.03
N MET A 243 -5.31 15.88 12.02
CA MET A 243 -5.23 17.24 12.58
C MET A 243 -5.11 17.13 14.11
N GLU A 244 -4.53 18.13 14.76
CA GLU A 244 -4.42 18.17 16.23
C GLU A 244 -5.81 18.03 16.90
N SER A 245 -6.85 18.63 16.31
CA SER A 245 -8.24 18.51 16.76
C SER A 245 -8.80 17.08 16.71
N ASN A 246 -8.20 16.16 15.94
CA ASN A 246 -8.64 14.77 15.85
C ASN A 246 -8.14 13.91 17.01
N LEU A 247 -7.04 14.29 17.67
CA LEU A 247 -6.34 13.44 18.64
C LEU A 247 -7.08 13.31 19.99
N THR A 248 -7.89 14.31 20.33
CA THR A 248 -8.68 14.40 21.55
C THR A 248 -10.18 14.35 21.26
N ALA A 249 -11.02 14.18 22.29
CA ALA A 249 -12.48 14.19 22.13
C ALA A 249 -12.98 15.59 21.74
N SER A 250 -13.76 15.68 20.65
CA SER A 250 -14.18 16.96 20.07
C SER A 250 -15.69 17.00 19.82
N ARG A 251 -16.30 18.19 19.96
CA ARG A 251 -17.71 18.44 19.59
C ARG A 251 -17.98 18.25 18.09
N LEU A 252 -16.93 18.10 17.27
CA LEU A 252 -17.02 17.78 15.85
C LEU A 252 -17.16 16.27 15.58
N ASP A 253 -16.88 15.40 16.57
CA ASP A 253 -16.85 13.95 16.42
C ASP A 253 -18.26 13.35 16.22
N ARG A 254 -18.72 13.31 14.96
CA ARG A 254 -20.07 12.89 14.57
C ARG A 254 -20.22 11.42 14.16
N ARG A 255 -19.12 10.67 14.09
CA ARG A 255 -19.10 9.24 13.72
C ARG A 255 -18.14 8.50 14.64
N CYS A 256 -18.51 7.30 15.06
CA CYS A 256 -17.68 6.45 15.91
C CYS A 256 -17.53 5.07 15.28
N GLU A 257 -16.31 4.59 15.12
CA GLU A 257 -15.97 3.30 14.51
C GLU A 257 -14.79 2.67 15.25
N ASP A 258 -14.50 1.40 14.99
CA ASP A 258 -13.45 0.65 15.65
C ASP A 258 -12.08 0.69 14.92
N LEU A 259 -11.06 0.13 15.57
CA LEU A 259 -9.73 -0.03 15.01
C LEU A 259 -9.76 -0.85 13.70
N SER A 260 -10.62 -1.88 13.62
CA SER A 260 -10.83 -2.69 12.41
C SER A 260 -11.26 -1.83 11.21
N TYR A 261 -12.27 -0.97 11.38
CA TYR A 261 -12.68 0.00 10.37
C TYR A 261 -11.53 0.97 10.02
N GLY A 262 -10.77 1.42 11.03
CA GLY A 262 -9.60 2.28 10.90
C GLY A 262 -8.51 1.71 9.97
N VAL A 263 -8.26 0.41 10.06
CA VAL A 263 -7.34 -0.34 9.19
C VAL A 263 -7.99 -0.60 7.83
N ALA A 264 -9.18 -1.21 7.81
CA ALA A 264 -9.86 -1.74 6.63
C ALA A 264 -10.24 -0.66 5.61
N HIS A 265 -10.89 0.42 6.04
CA HIS A 265 -11.21 1.56 5.16
C HIS A 265 -10.08 2.59 5.11
N SER A 266 -8.96 2.30 5.79
CA SER A 266 -7.81 3.17 5.93
C SER A 266 -8.13 4.57 6.48
N GLN A 267 -9.11 4.69 7.37
CA GLN A 267 -9.46 5.95 8.03
C GLN A 267 -8.31 6.42 8.93
N ASN A 268 -7.67 7.53 8.57
CA ASN A 268 -6.51 8.09 9.28
C ASN A 268 -6.88 8.63 10.67
N ALA A 269 -8.05 9.28 10.83
CA ALA A 269 -8.43 9.92 12.08
C ALA A 269 -8.57 8.92 13.25
N ILE A 270 -9.04 7.69 12.98
CA ILE A 270 -9.14 6.60 13.98
C ILE A 270 -7.75 6.19 14.45
N ILE A 271 -6.86 5.87 13.50
CA ILE A 271 -5.49 5.42 13.79
C ILE A 271 -4.70 6.51 14.53
N ALA A 272 -4.78 7.76 14.07
CA ALA A 272 -4.16 8.91 14.71
C ALA A 272 -4.60 9.07 16.17
N LYS A 273 -5.91 8.99 16.43
CA LYS A 273 -6.52 9.16 17.76
C LYS A 273 -6.16 8.03 18.72
N LEU A 274 -6.28 6.78 18.28
CA LEU A 274 -5.87 5.61 19.06
C LEU A 274 -4.37 5.61 19.35
N THR A 275 -3.52 5.91 18.35
CA THR A 275 -2.06 6.00 18.52
C THR A 275 -1.69 7.05 19.57
N HIS A 276 -2.22 8.27 19.46
CA HIS A 276 -1.94 9.35 20.42
C HIS A 276 -2.35 8.96 21.86
N GLN A 277 -3.52 8.34 22.01
CA GLN A 277 -4.06 7.91 23.31
C GLN A 277 -3.31 6.72 23.94
N LYS A 278 -2.75 5.81 23.14
CA LYS A 278 -2.32 4.49 23.61
C LYS A 278 -0.83 4.18 23.43
N LEU A 279 -0.14 4.85 22.50
CA LEU A 279 1.27 4.60 22.17
C LEU A 279 2.15 5.82 22.46
N THR A 280 3.43 5.55 22.72
CA THR A 280 4.54 6.50 22.61
C THR A 280 5.26 6.31 21.27
N PRO A 281 6.04 7.30 20.80
CA PRO A 281 6.92 7.12 19.65
C PRO A 281 7.93 5.98 19.85
N GLY A 282 8.44 5.81 21.07
CA GLY A 282 9.32 4.69 21.44
C GLY A 282 8.68 3.32 21.19
N GLN A 283 7.45 3.08 21.68
CA GLN A 283 6.73 1.82 21.46
C GLN A 283 6.49 1.53 19.97
N LEU A 284 6.09 2.53 19.19
CA LEU A 284 5.87 2.34 17.75
C LEU A 284 7.19 2.09 16.98
N THR A 285 8.27 2.76 17.38
CA THR A 285 9.63 2.55 16.85
C THR A 285 10.11 1.13 17.16
N GLU A 286 9.87 0.63 18.37
CA GLU A 286 10.26 -0.73 18.76
C GLU A 286 9.56 -1.77 17.87
N VAL A 287 8.23 -1.74 17.78
CA VAL A 287 7.45 -2.70 16.97
C VAL A 287 7.82 -2.60 15.48
N ALA A 288 8.07 -1.39 14.95
CA ALA A 288 8.60 -1.22 13.60
C ALA A 288 9.95 -1.91 13.42
N ARG A 289 10.91 -1.72 14.34
CA ARG A 289 12.22 -2.38 14.31
C ARG A 289 12.14 -3.89 14.54
N ARG A 290 11.11 -4.38 15.25
CA ARG A 290 10.81 -5.83 15.34
C ARG A 290 10.27 -6.38 14.02
N LEU A 291 9.51 -5.60 13.28
CA LEU A 291 9.04 -5.90 11.92
C LEU A 291 10.06 -5.60 10.81
N GLY A 292 11.31 -5.27 11.19
CA GLY A 292 12.45 -5.17 10.27
C GLY A 292 12.84 -3.78 9.81
N PHE A 293 12.12 -2.71 10.19
CA PHE A 293 12.51 -1.34 9.84
C PHE A 293 13.87 -0.97 10.46
N ASP A 294 14.58 -0.04 9.81
CA ASP A 294 15.96 0.37 10.10
C ASP A 294 16.96 -0.81 10.00
N ARG A 295 16.71 -1.78 9.11
CA ARG A 295 17.61 -2.92 8.85
C ARG A 295 17.82 -3.19 7.35
N PRO A 296 19.06 -3.50 6.93
CA PRO A 296 19.32 -4.03 5.60
C PRO A 296 18.75 -5.45 5.47
N LEU A 297 18.56 -5.89 4.23
CA LEU A 297 18.25 -7.29 3.91
C LEU A 297 19.49 -8.18 4.14
N PRO A 298 19.32 -9.48 4.45
CA PRO A 298 20.44 -10.41 4.56
C PRO A 298 21.11 -10.66 3.20
N ALA A 299 22.44 -10.62 3.17
CA ALA A 299 23.23 -11.00 2.01
C ALA A 299 22.83 -12.41 1.49
N PRO A 300 22.75 -12.62 0.16
CA PRO A 300 23.23 -11.76 -0.92
C PRO A 300 22.21 -10.73 -1.43
N LEU A 301 21.12 -10.44 -0.70
CA LEU A 301 20.27 -9.30 -1.02
C LEU A 301 20.97 -8.00 -0.62
N ASP A 302 21.08 -7.07 -1.57
CA ASP A 302 21.55 -5.70 -1.32
C ASP A 302 20.35 -4.74 -1.44
N GLY A 303 20.01 -4.08 -0.34
CA GLY A 303 18.77 -3.33 -0.14
C GLY A 303 18.26 -3.45 1.30
N GLU A 304 17.02 -3.06 1.55
CA GLU A 304 16.48 -2.86 2.91
C GLU A 304 15.01 -3.24 3.05
N VAL A 305 14.51 -3.25 4.29
CA VAL A 305 13.06 -3.39 4.57
C VAL A 305 12.35 -2.04 4.40
N GLY A 306 12.90 -0.99 5.00
CA GLY A 306 12.35 0.37 5.06
C GLY A 306 12.91 1.13 6.27
N GLU A 307 12.88 2.46 6.21
CA GLU A 307 13.49 3.33 7.22
C GLU A 307 12.45 4.15 8.00
N LEU A 308 12.71 4.42 9.27
CA LEU A 308 11.98 5.38 10.09
C LEU A 308 12.59 6.80 9.97
N THR A 309 12.67 7.31 8.73
CA THR A 309 13.42 8.53 8.36
C THR A 309 13.13 9.77 9.21
N ALA A 310 11.92 9.88 9.79
CA ALA A 310 11.58 10.94 10.74
C ALA A 310 10.46 10.51 11.70
N MET A 311 10.78 9.64 12.67
CA MET A 311 9.91 9.42 13.83
C MET A 311 10.02 10.61 14.82
N PRO A 312 8.93 11.33 15.13
CA PRO A 312 8.99 12.44 16.08
C PRO A 312 9.23 11.98 17.53
N ALA A 313 9.97 12.76 18.31
CA ALA A 313 10.26 12.43 19.71
C ALA A 313 9.02 12.56 20.63
N ASP A 314 8.14 13.53 20.35
CA ASP A 314 7.00 13.87 21.19
C ASP A 314 5.67 13.30 20.68
N LYS A 315 4.70 13.13 21.59
CA LYS A 315 3.30 12.84 21.22
C LYS A 315 2.62 14.10 20.70
N GLY A 316 2.25 14.12 19.43
CA GLY A 316 1.45 15.21 18.80
C GLY A 316 0.93 14.81 17.43
N VAL A 317 0.35 15.77 16.68
CA VAL A 317 -0.17 15.52 15.33
C VAL A 317 0.86 14.89 14.38
N ASP A 318 2.14 15.25 14.49
CA ASP A 318 3.18 14.71 13.60
C ASP A 318 3.52 13.24 13.89
N PHE A 319 3.56 12.83 15.16
CA PHE A 319 3.65 11.40 15.51
C PHE A 319 2.42 10.64 14.99
N ALA A 320 1.23 11.24 15.12
CA ALA A 320 0.00 10.64 14.61
C ALA A 320 -0.07 10.57 13.07
N ARG A 321 0.60 11.49 12.35
CA ARG A 321 0.80 11.44 10.89
C ARG A 321 1.77 10.31 10.52
N THR A 322 2.92 10.21 11.18
CA THR A 322 3.88 9.11 10.99
C THR A 322 3.20 7.75 11.22
N ALA A 323 2.42 7.61 12.31
CA ALA A 323 1.66 6.40 12.62
C ALA A 323 0.51 6.09 11.64
N ALA A 324 -0.06 7.09 10.96
CA ALA A 324 -0.99 6.89 9.84
C ALA A 324 -0.29 6.53 8.52
N GLY A 325 1.05 6.64 8.49
CA GLY A 325 1.91 6.41 7.33
C GLY A 325 2.01 7.61 6.39
N PHE A 326 1.82 8.84 6.86
CA PHE A 326 1.86 10.04 6.02
C PHE A 326 3.27 10.61 5.77
N GLN A 327 4.20 10.44 6.72
CA GLN A 327 5.51 11.07 6.72
C GLN A 327 6.50 10.24 7.53
N GLY A 328 7.81 10.45 7.32
CA GLY A 328 8.87 9.91 8.17
C GLY A 328 9.04 8.38 8.14
N VAL A 329 8.45 7.68 7.15
CA VAL A 329 8.60 6.22 6.98
C VAL A 329 8.61 5.81 5.50
N THR A 330 9.72 5.22 5.03
CA THR A 330 9.86 4.58 3.71
C THR A 330 9.64 3.06 3.78
N LEU A 331 9.45 2.39 2.64
CA LEU A 331 9.30 0.93 2.57
C LEU A 331 9.73 0.40 1.21
N SER A 332 10.47 -0.72 1.16
CA SER A 332 10.78 -1.45 -0.08
C SER A 332 9.66 -2.44 -0.43
N ALA A 333 9.59 -2.90 -1.69
CA ALA A 333 8.56 -3.88 -2.05
C ALA A 333 8.80 -5.24 -1.35
N VAL A 334 10.06 -5.66 -1.15
CA VAL A 334 10.42 -6.84 -0.36
C VAL A 334 10.05 -6.65 1.11
N GLY A 335 10.32 -5.48 1.70
CA GLY A 335 9.91 -5.16 3.07
C GLY A 335 8.39 -5.24 3.26
N GLY A 336 7.62 -4.74 2.29
CA GLY A 336 6.18 -4.94 2.25
C GLY A 336 5.76 -6.41 2.20
N ALA A 337 6.43 -7.24 1.39
CA ALA A 337 6.11 -8.67 1.30
C ALA A 337 6.45 -9.41 2.61
N MET A 338 7.59 -9.09 3.24
CA MET A 338 7.99 -9.61 4.55
C MET A 338 7.01 -9.20 5.66
N LEU A 339 6.49 -7.98 5.63
CA LEU A 339 5.48 -7.49 6.58
C LEU A 339 4.16 -8.27 6.45
N ALA A 340 3.67 -8.50 5.23
CA ALA A 340 2.53 -9.40 5.01
C ALA A 340 2.83 -10.83 5.45
N ASN A 341 4.01 -11.35 5.13
CA ASN A 341 4.40 -12.72 5.48
C ASN A 341 4.52 -12.95 6.98
N THR A 342 4.93 -11.93 7.74
CA THR A 342 5.03 -11.99 9.21
C THR A 342 3.64 -12.09 9.85
N VAL A 343 2.64 -11.38 9.31
CA VAL A 343 1.24 -11.53 9.75
C VAL A 343 0.69 -12.89 9.31
N ALA A 344 0.96 -13.31 8.06
CA ALA A 344 0.53 -14.60 7.52
C ALA A 344 1.12 -15.82 8.26
N ALA A 345 2.31 -15.68 8.84
CA ALA A 345 3.01 -16.71 9.60
C ALA A 345 2.81 -16.55 11.13
N GLY A 346 1.68 -15.99 11.56
CA GLY A 346 1.31 -15.94 12.99
C GLY A 346 2.28 -15.14 13.86
N GLY A 347 2.92 -14.11 13.32
CA GLY A 347 3.90 -13.26 14.03
C GLY A 347 5.36 -13.69 13.87
N MET A 348 5.65 -14.70 13.04
CA MET A 348 6.99 -15.17 12.74
C MET A 348 7.62 -14.42 11.56
N ALA A 349 8.66 -13.64 11.82
CA ALA A 349 9.52 -13.06 10.78
C ALA A 349 10.45 -14.15 10.22
N MET A 350 10.15 -14.60 9.00
CA MET A 350 10.96 -15.57 8.27
C MET A 350 12.03 -14.84 7.44
N PRO A 351 13.31 -15.27 7.46
CA PRO A 351 14.36 -14.63 6.67
C PRO A 351 14.05 -14.72 5.16
N PRO A 352 14.19 -13.62 4.39
CA PRO A 352 13.96 -13.65 2.95
C PRO A 352 15.04 -14.50 2.27
N GLN A 353 14.63 -15.43 1.42
CA GLN A 353 15.52 -16.31 0.67
C GLN A 353 15.33 -16.03 -0.82
N LEU A 354 16.39 -15.58 -1.52
CA LEU A 354 16.38 -15.44 -2.99
C LEU A 354 17.21 -16.51 -3.71
N VAL A 355 18.13 -17.17 -3.00
CA VAL A 355 19.09 -18.13 -3.58
C VAL A 355 18.85 -19.51 -3.00
N SER A 356 18.66 -20.50 -3.87
CA SER A 356 18.45 -21.92 -3.51
C SER A 356 19.72 -22.76 -3.67
N GLY A 357 20.65 -22.32 -4.51
CA GLY A 357 21.94 -22.97 -4.75
C GLY A 357 22.86 -22.11 -5.61
N TYR A 358 23.97 -22.71 -6.04
CA TYR A 358 24.95 -22.08 -6.91
C TYR A 358 25.38 -23.05 -8.02
N LEU A 359 25.70 -22.53 -9.20
CA LEU A 359 26.52 -23.23 -10.19
C LEU A 359 27.96 -22.71 -10.14
N ASP A 360 28.89 -23.63 -9.97
CA ASP A 360 30.33 -23.42 -10.12
C ASP A 360 30.79 -24.20 -11.37
N GLY A 361 30.98 -23.48 -12.48
CA GLY A 361 31.09 -24.10 -13.81
C GLY A 361 29.85 -24.93 -14.17
N ALA A 362 29.99 -26.26 -14.11
CA ALA A 362 28.92 -27.23 -14.32
C ALA A 362 28.48 -27.96 -13.03
N GLN A 363 29.10 -27.69 -11.89
CA GLN A 363 28.77 -28.31 -10.60
C GLN A 363 27.68 -27.50 -9.89
N GLU A 364 26.60 -28.17 -9.48
CA GLU A 364 25.58 -27.58 -8.62
C GLU A 364 25.94 -27.76 -7.14
N LEU A 365 25.84 -26.67 -6.38
CA LEU A 365 26.16 -26.58 -4.95
C LEU A 365 24.93 -26.07 -4.19
N PRO A 366 24.57 -26.64 -3.03
CA PRO A 366 23.43 -26.16 -2.25
C PRO A 366 23.71 -24.78 -1.62
N ALA A 367 22.65 -24.01 -1.38
CA ALA A 367 22.74 -22.83 -0.51
C ALA A 367 22.96 -23.26 0.95
N ALA A 368 23.47 -22.33 1.78
CA ALA A 368 23.56 -22.56 3.22
C ALA A 368 22.14 -22.69 3.83
N PRO A 369 21.94 -23.54 4.86
CA PRO A 369 20.64 -23.67 5.52
C PRO A 369 20.14 -22.32 6.04
N THR A 370 18.90 -21.97 5.70
CA THR A 370 18.26 -20.73 6.16
C THR A 370 18.13 -20.72 7.68
N PRO A 371 18.41 -19.60 8.38
CA PRO A 371 18.09 -19.47 9.80
C PRO A 371 16.60 -19.71 10.06
N ALA A 372 16.27 -20.26 11.23
CA ALA A 372 14.89 -20.36 11.67
C ALA A 372 14.26 -18.96 11.82
N GLY A 373 12.95 -18.85 11.57
CA GLY A 373 12.21 -17.61 11.78
C GLY A 373 12.21 -17.17 13.25
N GLN A 374 12.12 -15.87 13.47
CA GLN A 374 12.00 -15.28 14.80
C GLN A 374 10.56 -14.81 15.06
N ARG A 375 10.00 -15.12 16.24
CA ARG A 375 8.78 -14.47 16.72
C ARG A 375 9.06 -12.99 16.99
N VAL A 376 8.32 -12.11 16.33
CA VAL A 376 8.45 -10.64 16.45
C VAL A 376 7.15 -9.94 16.86
N LEU A 377 6.01 -10.62 16.65
CA LEU A 377 4.70 -10.34 17.24
C LEU A 377 4.19 -11.61 17.92
N GLU A 378 3.33 -11.48 18.93
CA GLU A 378 2.56 -12.65 19.41
C GLU A 378 1.51 -13.11 18.40
N GLU A 379 1.14 -14.38 18.49
CA GLU A 379 0.23 -15.03 17.52
C GLU A 379 -1.15 -14.38 17.52
N SER A 380 -1.68 -14.07 18.70
CA SER A 380 -2.93 -13.30 18.88
C SER A 380 -2.88 -11.89 18.28
N VAL A 381 -1.72 -11.23 18.33
CA VAL A 381 -1.49 -9.90 17.72
C VAL A 381 -1.53 -10.02 16.20
N ALA A 382 -0.84 -11.04 15.65
CA ALA A 382 -0.86 -11.33 14.23
C ALA A 382 -2.27 -11.69 13.73
N ASP A 383 -3.05 -12.49 14.49
CA ASP A 383 -4.42 -12.87 14.14
C ASP A 383 -5.40 -11.68 14.17
N GLU A 384 -5.29 -10.76 15.14
CA GLU A 384 -6.10 -9.54 15.14
C GLU A 384 -5.75 -8.65 13.95
N VAL A 385 -4.46 -8.43 13.66
CA VAL A 385 -4.00 -7.67 12.49
C VAL A 385 -4.41 -8.33 11.17
N GLY A 386 -4.30 -9.66 11.07
CA GLY A 386 -4.74 -10.47 9.94
C GLY A 386 -6.25 -10.38 9.71
N THR A 387 -7.06 -10.40 10.79
CA THR A 387 -8.51 -10.15 10.73
C THR A 387 -8.79 -8.78 10.11
N MET A 388 -8.11 -7.73 10.57
CA MET A 388 -8.30 -6.36 10.08
C MET A 388 -7.80 -6.20 8.63
N MET A 389 -6.76 -6.93 8.23
CA MET A 389 -6.29 -7.01 6.85
C MET A 389 -7.26 -7.77 5.94
N ALA A 390 -7.94 -8.81 6.42
CA ALA A 390 -9.01 -9.48 5.69
C ALA A 390 -10.21 -8.54 5.47
N ALA A 391 -10.59 -7.75 6.49
CA ALA A 391 -11.63 -6.73 6.37
C ALA A 391 -11.35 -5.68 5.27
N THR A 392 -10.08 -5.27 5.07
CA THR A 392 -9.66 -4.41 3.94
C THR A 392 -10.11 -4.94 2.58
N CYS A 393 -10.08 -6.26 2.39
CA CYS A 393 -10.35 -6.94 1.12
C CYS A 393 -11.79 -7.44 1.01
N ALA A 394 -12.51 -7.61 2.12
CA ALA A 394 -13.92 -8.01 2.14
C ALA A 394 -14.88 -6.83 1.91
N ASP A 395 -14.71 -5.72 2.63
CA ASP A 395 -15.58 -4.53 2.58
C ASP A 395 -14.79 -3.20 2.57
N GLY A 396 -13.52 -3.23 2.99
CA GLY A 396 -12.65 -2.06 3.07
C GLY A 396 -12.08 -1.55 1.73
N SER A 397 -10.96 -0.85 1.81
CA SER A 397 -10.37 -0.07 0.72
C SER A 397 -9.86 -0.90 -0.47
N ALA A 398 -9.79 -2.23 -0.37
CA ALA A 398 -9.45 -3.15 -1.46
C ALA A 398 -10.63 -4.02 -1.94
N ALA A 399 -11.83 -3.89 -1.37
CA ALA A 399 -12.99 -4.73 -1.69
C ALA A 399 -13.37 -4.71 -3.19
N LYS A 400 -13.14 -3.59 -3.89
CA LYS A 400 -13.36 -3.49 -5.35
C LYS A 400 -12.46 -4.39 -6.20
N ALA A 401 -11.38 -4.94 -5.64
CA ALA A 401 -10.56 -5.97 -6.29
C ALA A 401 -10.84 -7.38 -5.77
N PHE A 402 -11.16 -7.56 -4.48
CA PHE A 402 -11.18 -8.90 -3.84
C PHE A 402 -12.56 -9.40 -3.41
N ALA A 403 -13.62 -8.60 -3.51
CA ALA A 403 -14.97 -8.97 -3.11
C ALA A 403 -15.97 -9.00 -4.29
N GLY A 404 -17.21 -9.42 -4.01
CA GLY A 404 -18.32 -9.37 -4.95
C GLY A 404 -18.07 -10.14 -6.26
N ARG A 405 -18.09 -9.43 -7.40
CA ARG A 405 -17.82 -10.00 -8.73
C ARG A 405 -16.34 -10.25 -9.00
N GLU A 406 -15.44 -9.50 -8.38
CA GLU A 406 -14.00 -9.63 -8.61
C GLU A 406 -13.33 -10.65 -7.66
N ARG A 407 -14.05 -11.21 -6.68
CA ARG A 407 -13.51 -12.22 -5.75
C ARG A 407 -12.74 -13.33 -6.45
N ILE A 408 -11.66 -13.80 -5.83
CA ILE A 408 -10.96 -15.01 -6.27
C ILE A 408 -11.79 -16.22 -5.77
N PRO A 409 -12.29 -17.11 -6.65
CA PRO A 409 -13.16 -18.21 -6.21
C PRO A 409 -12.45 -19.13 -5.21
N GLY A 410 -13.08 -19.39 -4.07
CA GLY A 410 -12.54 -20.25 -3.01
C GLY A 410 -11.37 -19.65 -2.21
N VAL A 411 -10.97 -18.40 -2.46
CA VAL A 411 -9.79 -17.79 -1.85
C VAL A 411 -10.16 -16.45 -1.21
N ALA A 412 -10.18 -16.42 0.12
CA ALA A 412 -10.12 -15.17 0.87
C ALA A 412 -8.72 -14.55 0.75
N VAL A 413 -8.64 -13.22 0.77
CA VAL A 413 -7.37 -12.47 0.71
C VAL A 413 -7.35 -11.49 1.89
N ALA A 414 -6.22 -11.39 2.58
CA ALA A 414 -5.94 -10.35 3.56
C ALA A 414 -4.97 -9.34 2.96
N GLY A 415 -5.11 -8.06 3.28
CA GLY A 415 -4.12 -7.06 2.89
C GLY A 415 -4.37 -5.66 3.43
N LYS A 416 -3.51 -4.74 2.99
CA LYS A 416 -3.58 -3.32 3.29
C LYS A 416 -3.30 -2.53 2.02
N THR A 417 -4.12 -1.50 1.77
CA THR A 417 -3.82 -0.49 0.73
C THR A 417 -3.00 0.66 1.31
N GLY A 418 -2.08 1.19 0.52
CA GLY A 418 -1.50 2.51 0.72
C GLY A 418 -1.75 3.41 -0.50
N THR A 419 -1.88 4.71 -0.28
CA THR A 419 -1.91 5.71 -1.34
C THR A 419 -1.41 7.02 -0.78
N LEU A 420 -0.30 7.51 -1.33
CA LEU A 420 0.21 8.86 -1.11
C LEU A 420 0.55 9.49 -2.47
N SER A 421 0.57 10.81 -2.55
CA SER A 421 1.06 11.55 -3.71
C SER A 421 2.13 12.52 -3.25
N ASP A 422 3.16 12.67 -4.07
CA ASP A 422 4.19 13.69 -3.96
C ASP A 422 4.32 14.38 -5.33
N ASP A 423 4.82 15.61 -5.34
CA ASP A 423 4.98 16.45 -6.53
C ASP A 423 6.47 16.74 -6.86
N ASP A 424 7.41 16.37 -5.98
CA ASP A 424 8.86 16.57 -6.15
C ASP A 424 9.58 15.24 -6.52
N PRO A 425 10.40 15.18 -7.59
CA PRO A 425 10.64 16.21 -8.62
C PRO A 425 9.55 16.27 -9.72
N PHE A 426 8.53 15.42 -9.64
CA PHE A 426 7.33 15.45 -10.47
C PHE A 426 6.21 14.63 -9.83
N TYR A 427 4.95 14.85 -10.24
CA TYR A 427 3.78 14.13 -9.70
C TYR A 427 3.97 12.60 -9.71
N MET A 428 3.93 12.01 -8.52
CA MET A 428 4.04 10.57 -8.30
C MET A 428 2.99 10.12 -7.28
N GLN A 429 1.98 9.36 -7.72
CA GLN A 429 1.04 8.67 -6.84
C GLN A 429 1.56 7.28 -6.49
N TYR A 430 2.13 7.13 -5.30
CA TYR A 430 2.55 5.85 -4.73
C TYR A 430 1.31 4.99 -4.38
N SER A 431 0.91 4.12 -5.31
CA SER A 431 -0.14 3.13 -5.11
C SER A 431 0.48 1.86 -4.52
N TRP A 432 0.02 1.47 -3.33
CA TRP A 432 0.51 0.29 -2.61
C TRP A 432 -0.60 -0.74 -2.36
N PHE A 433 -0.24 -2.01 -2.43
CA PHE A 433 -0.97 -3.10 -1.78
C PHE A 433 0.01 -4.13 -1.22
N VAL A 434 -0.19 -4.52 0.03
CA VAL A 434 0.58 -5.53 0.75
C VAL A 434 -0.40 -6.50 1.38
N GLY A 435 -0.24 -7.81 1.18
CA GLY A 435 -1.22 -8.80 1.66
C GLY A 435 -0.82 -10.25 1.45
N TYR A 436 -1.70 -11.18 1.81
CA TYR A 436 -1.48 -12.62 1.70
C TYR A 436 -2.77 -13.38 1.39
N ALA A 437 -2.62 -14.58 0.82
CA ALA A 437 -3.72 -15.47 0.45
C ALA A 437 -3.31 -16.96 0.43
N PRO A 438 -4.24 -17.90 0.67
CA PRO A 438 -5.52 -17.72 1.39
C PRO A 438 -5.37 -17.10 2.79
N VAL A 439 -6.48 -16.77 3.47
CA VAL A 439 -6.45 -16.22 4.83
C VAL A 439 -6.38 -17.32 5.90
N ASP A 440 -7.12 -18.40 5.67
CA ASP A 440 -7.27 -19.58 6.52
C ASP A 440 -6.06 -20.52 6.46
N LYS A 441 -5.41 -20.62 5.29
CA LYS A 441 -4.16 -21.34 5.10
C LYS A 441 -3.25 -20.56 4.14
N PRO A 442 -2.49 -19.57 4.64
CA PRO A 442 -1.64 -18.73 3.80
C PRO A 442 -0.64 -19.54 2.98
N GLN A 443 -0.56 -19.23 1.68
CA GLN A 443 0.31 -19.90 0.72
C GLN A 443 1.24 -18.92 0.01
N LEU A 444 0.81 -17.66 -0.15
CA LEU A 444 1.56 -16.61 -0.81
C LEU A 444 1.34 -15.28 -0.08
N SER A 445 2.43 -14.55 0.15
CA SER A 445 2.38 -13.13 0.48
C SER A 445 2.77 -12.33 -0.76
N VAL A 446 2.18 -11.16 -0.95
CA VAL A 446 2.37 -10.29 -2.12
C VAL A 446 2.52 -8.84 -1.69
N SER A 447 3.43 -8.14 -2.36
CA SER A 447 3.63 -6.71 -2.26
C SER A 447 3.66 -6.11 -3.67
N VAL A 448 2.90 -5.03 -3.87
CA VAL A 448 2.87 -4.28 -5.11
C VAL A 448 2.98 -2.81 -4.80
N LEU A 449 3.98 -2.18 -5.43
CA LEU A 449 4.21 -0.75 -5.44
C LEU A 449 4.15 -0.27 -6.90
N LEU A 450 3.30 0.71 -7.18
CA LEU A 450 3.27 1.43 -8.45
C LEU A 450 3.39 2.93 -8.14
N GLY A 451 4.52 3.53 -8.54
CA GLY A 451 4.66 4.98 -8.66
C GLY A 451 3.97 5.41 -9.95
N ASN A 452 2.72 5.88 -9.81
CA ASN A 452 1.81 6.18 -10.91
C ASN A 452 1.81 7.67 -11.28
N PRO A 453 1.60 8.05 -12.55
CA PRO A 453 1.38 9.44 -12.95
C PRO A 453 -0.08 9.85 -12.62
N GLU A 454 -0.47 11.09 -12.93
CA GLU A 454 -1.88 11.53 -12.79
C GLU A 454 -2.86 10.61 -13.54
N LEU A 455 -2.51 10.24 -14.78
CA LEU A 455 -3.31 9.39 -15.68
C LEU A 455 -2.87 7.92 -15.61
N TRP A 456 -3.11 7.28 -14.47
CA TRP A 456 -2.69 5.91 -14.17
C TRP A 456 -3.61 4.84 -14.77
N GLN A 457 -3.04 3.69 -15.15
CA GLN A 457 -3.79 2.58 -15.79
C GLN A 457 -4.16 1.44 -14.84
N LEU A 458 -3.45 1.28 -13.72
CA LEU A 458 -3.66 0.18 -12.77
C LEU A 458 -3.41 0.62 -11.32
N LYS A 459 -4.21 0.08 -10.38
CA LYS A 459 -3.96 0.21 -8.93
C LYS A 459 -3.26 -1.02 -8.40
N ALA A 460 -2.42 -0.84 -7.38
CA ALA A 460 -1.64 -1.92 -6.79
C ALA A 460 -2.47 -3.10 -6.27
N HIS A 461 -3.67 -2.89 -5.72
CA HIS A 461 -4.56 -3.99 -5.30
C HIS A 461 -5.15 -4.78 -6.48
N THR A 462 -5.45 -4.12 -7.60
CA THR A 462 -5.88 -4.79 -8.83
C THR A 462 -4.73 -5.58 -9.47
N ALA A 463 -3.53 -5.01 -9.47
CA ALA A 463 -2.29 -5.69 -9.89
C ALA A 463 -2.00 -6.92 -9.01
N ALA A 464 -2.05 -6.78 -7.68
CA ALA A 464 -1.85 -7.88 -6.73
C ALA A 464 -2.83 -9.02 -6.95
N ARG A 465 -4.11 -8.73 -7.23
CA ARG A 465 -5.08 -9.75 -7.64
C ARG A 465 -4.67 -10.50 -8.91
N MET A 466 -4.23 -9.79 -9.95
CA MET A 466 -3.81 -10.43 -11.20
C MET A 466 -2.64 -11.41 -10.98
N VAL A 467 -1.72 -11.06 -10.08
CA VAL A 467 -0.60 -11.92 -9.69
C VAL A 467 -1.06 -13.09 -8.84
N LEU A 468 -1.86 -12.85 -7.78
CA LEU A 468 -2.37 -13.90 -6.88
C LEU A 468 -3.19 -14.96 -7.60
N ILE A 469 -4.04 -14.58 -8.56
CA ILE A 469 -4.84 -15.53 -9.34
C ILE A 469 -3.93 -16.56 -10.05
N GLU A 470 -2.89 -16.10 -10.73
CA GLU A 470 -2.03 -16.99 -11.52
C GLU A 470 -0.97 -17.70 -10.67
N ALA A 471 -0.50 -17.07 -9.59
CA ALA A 471 0.44 -17.68 -8.66
C ALA A 471 -0.20 -18.83 -7.86
N LEU A 472 -1.45 -18.70 -7.43
CA LEU A 472 -2.20 -19.79 -6.79
C LEU A 472 -2.53 -20.92 -7.79
N ARG A 473 -2.76 -20.60 -9.07
CA ARG A 473 -2.92 -21.61 -10.14
C ARG A 473 -1.62 -22.38 -10.42
N SER A 474 -0.48 -21.67 -10.53
CA SER A 474 0.84 -22.28 -10.75
C SER A 474 1.09 -23.42 -9.75
N ARG A 475 0.76 -23.14 -8.48
CA ARG A 475 0.96 -24.03 -7.34
C ARG A 475 -0.13 -25.08 -7.09
N ALA A 476 -1.26 -24.98 -7.79
CA ALA A 476 -2.32 -26.00 -7.75
C ALA A 476 -2.13 -27.08 -8.84
N GLY A 477 -1.19 -26.86 -9.77
CA GLY A 477 -0.79 -27.79 -10.83
C GLY A 477 0.70 -28.17 -10.79
N SER A 478 1.30 -28.12 -9.60
CA SER A 478 2.69 -28.50 -9.29
C SER A 478 2.74 -29.53 -8.17
#